data_AF-A0A5B7TXL7-F1
#
_entry.id   AF-A0A5B7TXL7-F1
#
_cell.length_a   1.000
_cell.length_b   1.000
_cell.length_c   1.000
_cell.angle_alpha   90.00
_cell.angle_beta   90.00
_cell.angle_gamma   90.00
#
_symmetry.space_group_name_H-M   'P 1'
#
loop_
_entity.id
_entity.type
_entity.pdbx_description
1 polymer ?
#
loop_
_entity_poly.entity_id
_entity_poly.type
_entity_poly.pdbx_seq_one_letter_code
_entity_poly.pdbx_strand_id
1 'polypeptide(L)'
;MDFKNSEKLYKKGQKHLVGAVNSPVRAFASVGGNPLFIKKAKGTKITDVDGNDYIDLVLSYGPMILGHRHKKVEKAIKKALKNGYTFGASTKNEIKLAKIVCDAFPGMDKVRFVNSGTEAVLSALRLARAYTGNDKIIKFSGCYHGHSDALLVAAGSGLATLSLPGSKGVPEGAVKNTLIANYNDLESVKAHFEKHDDIAGVIIEPIAGNMGVVLPQGNFLKDLKTYLETKNALLIVDEVMTGFRSKFGGAQELLGVEADITCLGKVIGGGFPVGAYGARNEIMEMVSPLGAMYQAGTLSGNPIAMAAGIATLTELKKQNPYQKFDEVAARLEQVLKEKANKHGVDIVVNRFGSMINPFFTKGVVTNFEEAQQSDTKKFATFFWALVKNGIFLPPSQFEAWFLSSALSEKDLQKTEKAIDLAMEAVVNKSN
;
A
#
# COMPACT_ATOMS: atom_id res chain seq x y z
N MET A 1 24.20 3.16 17.81
CA MET A 1 23.78 4.19 16.83
C MET A 1 23.50 5.47 17.59
N ASP A 2 23.83 6.61 17.01
CA ASP A 2 23.51 7.96 17.54
C ASP A 2 22.32 8.54 16.74
N PHE A 3 21.40 9.24 17.39
CA PHE A 3 20.19 9.83 16.79
C PHE A 3 20.02 11.33 17.12
N LYS A 4 21.08 11.99 17.61
CA LYS A 4 21.02 13.38 18.09
C LYS A 4 20.54 14.39 17.04
N ASN A 5 20.95 14.25 15.79
CA ASN A 5 20.54 15.19 14.74
C ASN A 5 19.09 14.95 14.32
N SER A 6 18.65 13.69 14.26
CA SER A 6 17.23 13.35 14.08
C SER A 6 16.37 13.94 15.20
N GLU A 7 16.80 13.85 16.46
CA GLU A 7 16.11 14.47 17.59
C GLU A 7 16.07 16.02 17.50
N LYS A 8 17.19 16.66 17.13
CA LYS A 8 17.24 18.12 16.92
C LYS A 8 16.26 18.55 15.82
N LEU A 9 16.22 17.82 14.71
CA LEU A 9 15.29 18.10 13.61
C LEU A 9 13.84 17.85 14.00
N TYR A 10 13.56 16.80 14.79
CA TYR A 10 12.24 16.56 15.35
C TYR A 10 11.78 17.76 16.19
N LYS A 11 12.59 18.20 17.15
CA LYS A 11 12.30 19.39 17.99
C LYS A 11 12.08 20.65 17.16
N LYS A 12 12.86 20.86 16.09
CA LYS A 12 12.67 21.99 15.18
C LYS A 12 11.39 21.86 14.36
N GLY A 13 11.08 20.65 13.88
CA GLY A 13 9.90 20.34 13.07
C GLY A 13 8.60 20.59 13.82
N GLN A 14 8.55 20.29 15.12
CA GLN A 14 7.39 20.56 15.98
C GLN A 14 6.93 22.02 15.98
N LYS A 15 7.80 22.98 15.60
CA LYS A 15 7.42 24.41 15.54
C LYS A 15 6.47 24.74 14.39
N HIS A 16 6.60 24.06 13.26
CA HIS A 16 5.92 24.45 12.01
C HIS A 16 5.22 23.29 11.29
N LEU A 17 5.42 22.05 11.74
CA LEU A 17 4.75 20.87 11.22
C LEU A 17 3.94 20.23 12.34
N VAL A 18 2.77 19.67 11.98
CA VAL A 18 1.95 18.90 12.91
C VAL A 18 2.68 17.60 13.26
N GLY A 19 3.09 17.46 14.53
CA GLY A 19 3.85 16.30 14.98
C GLY A 19 5.21 16.12 14.29
N ALA A 20 5.80 17.20 13.75
CA ALA A 20 7.04 17.18 12.96
C ALA A 20 6.99 16.38 11.64
N VAL A 21 5.79 16.03 11.13
CA VAL A 21 5.63 15.15 9.97
C VAL A 21 4.52 15.62 9.02
N ASN A 22 4.55 15.12 7.78
CA ASN A 22 3.51 15.32 6.76
C ASN A 22 2.65 14.07 6.52
N SER A 23 2.87 13.00 7.29
CA SER A 23 2.07 11.77 7.24
C SER A 23 2.14 11.11 8.62
N PRO A 24 1.01 10.77 9.27
CA PRO A 24 0.97 10.38 10.69
C PRO A 24 1.91 9.23 11.07
N VAL A 25 1.96 8.16 10.25
CA VAL A 25 2.79 6.98 10.50
C VAL A 25 4.29 7.31 10.63
N ARG A 26 4.74 8.41 10.01
CA ARG A 26 6.14 8.86 10.10
C ARG A 26 6.51 9.45 11.46
N ALA A 27 5.54 9.74 12.33
CA ALA A 27 5.79 10.25 13.67
C ALA A 27 6.25 9.15 14.65
N PHE A 28 6.23 7.88 14.24
CA PHE A 28 6.62 6.71 15.04
C PHE A 28 5.75 6.51 16.30
N ALA A 29 4.55 7.10 16.34
CA ALA A 29 3.64 6.97 17.49
C ALA A 29 3.36 5.50 17.86
N SER A 30 3.23 4.60 16.88
CA SER A 30 2.96 3.17 17.08
C SER A 30 4.14 2.38 17.66
N VAL A 31 5.36 2.90 17.59
CA VAL A 31 6.58 2.22 18.08
C VAL A 31 7.31 3.03 19.17
N GLY A 32 6.83 4.24 19.48
CA GLY A 32 7.44 5.19 20.40
C GLY A 32 8.79 5.72 19.94
N GLY A 33 9.35 6.66 20.71
CA GLY A 33 10.62 7.32 20.41
C GLY A 33 10.50 8.47 19.41
N ASN A 34 11.65 8.96 18.92
CA ASN A 34 11.70 10.03 17.93
C ASN A 34 11.82 9.46 16.51
N PRO A 35 11.17 10.07 15.50
CA PRO A 35 11.30 9.65 14.13
C PRO A 35 12.72 9.91 13.58
N LEU A 36 13.18 9.02 12.71
CA LEU A 36 14.46 9.16 12.02
C LEU A 36 14.31 10.11 10.82
N PHE A 37 15.22 11.07 10.70
CA PHE A 37 15.24 11.97 9.55
C PHE A 37 16.20 11.42 8.49
N ILE A 38 15.68 11.13 7.29
CA ILE A 38 16.45 10.48 6.22
C ILE A 38 17.14 11.53 5.33
N LYS A 39 18.44 11.35 5.10
CA LYS A 39 19.27 12.26 4.29
C LYS A 39 19.38 11.82 2.83
N LYS A 40 19.55 10.51 2.58
CA LYS A 40 19.75 9.95 1.24
C LYS A 40 19.35 8.48 1.20
N ALA A 41 19.14 7.96 -0.01
CA ALA A 41 18.90 6.55 -0.25
C ALA A 41 19.53 6.10 -1.58
N LYS A 42 19.96 4.84 -1.67
CA LYS A 42 20.51 4.21 -2.88
C LYS A 42 20.45 2.69 -2.78
N GLY A 43 19.95 2.04 -3.82
CA GLY A 43 19.78 0.58 -3.85
C GLY A 43 18.85 0.15 -2.73
N THR A 44 19.32 -0.75 -1.86
CA THR A 44 18.57 -1.29 -0.73
C THR A 44 18.64 -0.43 0.52
N LYS A 45 19.39 0.69 0.50
CA LYS A 45 19.74 1.42 1.73
C LYS A 45 19.19 2.82 1.79
N ILE A 46 18.81 3.22 3.01
CA ILE A 46 18.60 4.61 3.43
C ILE A 46 19.68 4.98 4.45
N THR A 47 20.12 6.24 4.41
CA THR A 47 21.04 6.83 5.40
C THR A 47 20.34 7.98 6.10
N ASP A 48 20.31 7.98 7.42
CA ASP A 48 19.74 9.08 8.21
C ASP A 48 20.68 10.31 8.26
N VAL A 49 20.22 11.39 8.91
CA VAL A 49 20.99 12.62 9.10
C VAL A 49 22.16 12.47 10.10
N ASP A 50 22.16 11.39 10.87
CA ASP A 50 23.22 11.03 11.82
C ASP A 50 24.30 10.14 11.18
N GLY A 51 24.08 9.68 9.94
CA GLY A 51 25.02 8.86 9.17
C GLY A 51 24.86 7.35 9.38
N ASN A 52 23.78 6.91 10.04
CA ASN A 52 23.46 5.50 10.18
C ASN A 52 22.85 4.96 8.87
N ASP A 53 23.31 3.78 8.44
CA ASP A 53 22.81 3.09 7.25
C ASP A 53 21.87 1.93 7.62
N TYR A 54 20.75 1.85 6.93
CA TYR A 54 19.73 0.81 7.12
C TYR A 54 19.42 0.11 5.81
N ILE A 55 19.24 -1.22 5.84
CA ILE A 55 18.51 -1.92 4.78
C ILE A 55 17.05 -1.52 4.92
N ASP A 56 16.49 -0.92 3.89
CA ASP A 56 15.15 -0.35 3.89
C ASP A 56 14.13 -1.37 3.37
N LEU A 57 13.24 -1.81 4.25
CA LEU A 57 12.08 -2.66 3.95
C LEU A 57 10.76 -1.87 4.02
N VAL A 58 10.81 -0.54 4.17
CA VAL A 58 9.68 0.38 3.95
C VAL A 58 9.55 0.72 2.48
N LEU A 59 10.68 1.01 1.82
CA LEU A 59 10.72 1.32 0.38
C LEU A 59 9.75 2.43 -0.03
N SER A 60 9.67 3.47 0.80
CA SER A 60 8.70 4.58 0.69
C SER A 60 7.23 4.11 0.71
N TYR A 61 6.94 3.07 1.49
CA TYR A 61 5.65 2.36 1.56
C TYR A 61 5.28 1.65 0.24
N GLY A 62 6.27 1.28 -0.56
CA GLY A 62 6.10 0.44 -1.75
C GLY A 62 6.74 0.90 -3.08
N PRO A 63 6.76 2.20 -3.47
CA PRO A 63 7.17 2.61 -4.82
C PRO A 63 8.57 2.15 -5.24
N MET A 64 9.49 1.95 -4.29
CA MET A 64 10.90 1.64 -4.56
C MET A 64 11.15 0.14 -4.82
N ILE A 65 10.31 -0.49 -5.64
CA ILE A 65 10.38 -1.92 -5.96
C ILE A 65 11.67 -2.32 -6.70
N LEU A 66 12.30 -1.41 -7.44
CA LEU A 66 13.62 -1.60 -8.06
C LEU A 66 14.79 -1.16 -7.16
N GLY A 67 14.50 -0.79 -5.92
CA GLY A 67 15.41 -0.10 -5.02
C GLY A 67 15.51 1.40 -5.29
N HIS A 68 16.12 2.11 -4.34
CA HIS A 68 16.29 3.56 -4.39
C HIS A 68 17.25 4.01 -5.49
N ARG A 69 16.89 5.09 -6.20
CA ARG A 69 17.73 5.69 -7.26
C ARG A 69 18.20 4.68 -8.32
N HIS A 70 17.31 3.82 -8.79
CA HIS A 70 17.63 2.89 -9.86
C HIS A 70 18.17 3.64 -11.11
N LYS A 71 19.32 3.22 -11.64
CA LYS A 71 20.08 3.99 -12.66
C LYS A 71 19.25 4.35 -13.89
N LYS A 72 18.40 3.42 -14.36
CA LYS A 72 17.56 3.63 -15.55
C LYS A 72 16.42 4.62 -15.31
N VAL A 73 15.84 4.58 -14.11
CA VAL A 73 14.80 5.51 -13.67
C VAL A 73 15.40 6.91 -13.49
N GLU A 74 16.55 7.03 -12.81
CA GLU A 74 17.28 8.30 -12.67
C GLU A 74 17.62 8.92 -14.04
N LYS A 75 18.08 8.11 -15.01
CA LYS A 75 18.37 8.59 -16.37
C LYS A 75 17.12 9.11 -17.08
N ALA A 76 15.98 8.43 -16.93
CA ALA A 76 14.72 8.86 -17.53
C ALA A 76 14.24 10.20 -16.95
N ILE A 77 14.31 10.34 -15.62
CA ILE A 77 13.99 11.58 -14.91
C ILE A 77 14.91 12.72 -15.38
N LYS A 78 16.23 12.52 -15.39
CA LYS A 78 17.20 13.52 -15.87
C LYS A 78 16.95 13.96 -17.30
N LYS A 79 16.48 13.05 -18.16
CA LYS A 79 16.09 13.40 -19.52
C LYS A 79 14.82 14.24 -19.55
N ALA A 80 13.80 13.89 -18.78
CA ALA A 80 12.55 14.64 -18.70
C ALA A 80 12.77 16.05 -18.14
N LEU A 81 13.62 16.20 -17.12
CA LEU A 81 13.97 17.48 -16.49
C LEU A 81 14.50 18.53 -17.48
N LYS A 82 15.15 18.12 -18.57
CA LYS A 82 15.65 19.05 -19.61
C LYS A 82 14.53 19.74 -20.39
N ASN A 83 13.32 19.20 -20.35
CA ASN A 83 12.18 19.70 -21.12
C ASN A 83 11.17 20.49 -20.28
N GLY A 84 11.37 20.58 -18.96
CA GLY A 84 10.43 21.19 -18.01
C GLY A 84 9.75 20.20 -17.07
N TYR A 85 9.05 20.73 -16.07
CA TYR A 85 8.50 19.93 -14.95
C TYR A 85 7.01 19.61 -15.13
N THR A 86 6.22 20.59 -15.57
CA THR A 86 4.76 20.54 -15.76
C THR A 86 4.39 21.48 -16.91
N PHE A 87 3.30 21.21 -17.63
CA PHE A 87 2.90 22.00 -18.81
C PHE A 87 1.42 22.45 -18.83
N GLY A 88 0.54 21.84 -18.02
CA GLY A 88 -0.90 22.08 -18.12
C GLY A 88 -1.52 21.61 -19.45
N ALA A 89 -0.81 20.78 -20.21
CA ALA A 89 -1.22 20.22 -21.50
C ALA A 89 -0.67 18.80 -21.67
N SER A 90 -1.30 18.03 -22.56
CA SER A 90 -0.99 16.61 -22.77
C SER A 90 0.39 16.36 -23.39
N THR A 91 0.94 15.20 -23.09
CA THR A 91 2.27 14.74 -23.50
C THR A 91 2.25 13.30 -24.00
N LYS A 92 3.19 12.96 -24.88
CA LYS A 92 3.33 11.59 -25.42
C LYS A 92 3.58 10.51 -24.37
N ASN A 93 4.15 10.86 -23.21
CA ASN A 93 4.45 9.89 -22.18
C ASN A 93 3.20 9.43 -21.44
N GLU A 94 2.16 10.26 -21.37
CA GLU A 94 0.86 9.85 -20.80
C GLU A 94 0.27 8.70 -21.61
N ILE A 95 0.26 8.82 -22.94
CA ILE A 95 -0.21 7.77 -23.86
C ILE A 95 0.61 6.49 -23.69
N LYS A 96 1.94 6.63 -23.62
CA LYS A 96 2.83 5.48 -23.47
C LYS A 96 2.62 4.74 -22.15
N LEU A 97 2.50 5.47 -21.04
CA LEU A 97 2.27 4.84 -19.74
C LEU A 97 0.87 4.24 -19.68
N ALA A 98 -0.15 4.91 -20.22
CA ALA A 98 -1.51 4.39 -20.31
C ALA A 98 -1.53 3.02 -21.01
N LYS A 99 -0.87 2.90 -22.16
CA LYS A 99 -0.76 1.61 -22.86
C LYS A 99 -0.10 0.52 -22.01
N ILE A 100 1.01 0.82 -21.33
CA ILE A 100 1.69 -0.17 -20.47
C ILE A 100 0.76 -0.66 -19.35
N VAL A 101 -0.03 0.24 -18.77
CA VAL A 101 -0.95 -0.07 -17.68
C VAL A 101 -2.14 -0.90 -18.19
N CYS A 102 -2.82 -0.47 -19.26
CA CYS A 102 -3.92 -1.22 -19.86
C CYS A 102 -3.48 -2.61 -20.35
N ASP A 103 -2.29 -2.73 -20.96
CA ASP A 103 -1.74 -4.03 -21.37
C ASP A 103 -1.44 -4.97 -20.19
N ALA A 104 -1.29 -4.43 -18.97
CA ALA A 104 -0.95 -5.22 -17.78
C ALA A 104 -2.18 -5.74 -17.04
N PHE A 105 -3.31 -5.04 -17.09
CA PHE A 105 -4.52 -5.38 -16.37
C PHE A 105 -5.64 -5.75 -17.36
N PRO A 106 -5.96 -7.04 -17.52
CA PRO A 106 -7.14 -7.48 -18.27
C PRO A 106 -8.40 -6.74 -17.78
N GLY A 107 -9.30 -6.40 -18.71
CA GLY A 107 -10.50 -5.60 -18.40
C GLY A 107 -10.28 -4.10 -18.27
N MET A 108 -9.05 -3.59 -18.43
CA MET A 108 -8.78 -2.15 -18.40
C MET A 108 -8.55 -1.57 -19.80
N ASP A 109 -9.61 -1.10 -20.44
CA ASP A 109 -9.52 -0.46 -21.76
C ASP A 109 -8.96 0.96 -21.69
N LYS A 110 -9.34 1.70 -20.63
CA LYS A 110 -8.98 3.10 -20.43
C LYS A 110 -8.49 3.32 -19.00
N VAL A 111 -7.52 4.21 -18.85
CA VAL A 111 -6.96 4.62 -17.56
C VAL A 111 -6.88 6.13 -17.45
N ARG A 112 -7.17 6.67 -16.27
CA ARG A 112 -6.99 8.08 -15.91
C ARG A 112 -5.91 8.21 -14.86
N PHE A 113 -4.88 9.02 -15.14
CA PHE A 113 -3.84 9.34 -14.16
C PHE A 113 -4.29 10.48 -13.23
N VAL A 114 -3.92 10.35 -11.97
CA VAL A 114 -4.16 11.28 -10.87
C VAL A 114 -2.89 11.38 -10.01
N ASN A 115 -2.90 12.14 -8.92
CA ASN A 115 -1.69 12.48 -8.17
C ASN A 115 -1.45 11.58 -6.94
N SER A 116 -2.45 10.78 -6.56
CA SER A 116 -2.34 9.87 -5.41
C SER A 116 -3.29 8.69 -5.53
N GLY A 117 -3.05 7.65 -4.70
CA GLY A 117 -4.01 6.56 -4.53
C GLY A 117 -5.36 7.04 -3.97
N THR A 118 -5.36 8.06 -3.09
CA THR A 118 -6.60 8.67 -2.57
C THR A 118 -7.43 9.30 -3.69
N GLU A 119 -6.79 10.03 -4.61
CA GLU A 119 -7.49 10.58 -5.79
C GLU A 119 -8.00 9.48 -6.73
N ALA A 120 -7.27 8.36 -6.84
CA ALA A 120 -7.70 7.23 -7.67
C ALA A 120 -8.95 6.59 -7.08
N VAL A 121 -8.93 6.27 -5.79
CA VAL A 121 -10.04 5.65 -5.07
C VAL A 121 -11.27 6.56 -5.08
N LEU A 122 -11.15 7.82 -4.67
CA LEU A 122 -12.32 8.71 -4.63
C LEU A 122 -12.98 8.86 -6.01
N SER A 123 -12.16 8.81 -7.07
CA SER A 123 -12.64 8.85 -8.45
C SER A 123 -13.31 7.54 -8.85
N ALA A 124 -12.75 6.39 -8.48
CA ALA A 124 -13.35 5.07 -8.71
C ALA A 124 -14.69 4.91 -7.99
N LEU A 125 -14.83 5.38 -6.74
CA LEU A 125 -16.11 5.36 -6.03
C LEU A 125 -17.16 6.22 -6.72
N ARG A 126 -16.79 7.43 -7.15
CA ARG A 126 -17.68 8.31 -7.91
C ARG A 126 -18.04 7.70 -9.27
N LEU A 127 -17.10 7.02 -9.91
CA LEU A 127 -17.31 6.34 -11.18
C LEU A 127 -18.29 5.18 -11.05
N ALA A 128 -18.15 4.35 -10.02
CA ALA A 128 -19.08 3.26 -9.75
C ALA A 128 -20.51 3.76 -9.52
N ARG A 129 -20.66 4.83 -8.72
CA ARG A 129 -21.96 5.48 -8.49
C ARG A 129 -22.54 6.04 -9.78
N ALA A 130 -21.73 6.73 -10.57
CA ALA A 130 -22.18 7.31 -11.84
C ALA A 130 -22.64 6.23 -12.83
N TYR A 131 -21.90 5.12 -12.93
CA TYR A 131 -22.21 4.04 -13.86
C TYR A 131 -23.46 3.24 -13.45
N THR A 132 -23.62 2.95 -12.16
CA THR A 132 -24.73 2.13 -11.65
C THR A 132 -25.99 2.92 -11.32
N GLY A 133 -25.88 4.23 -11.08
CA GLY A 133 -26.96 5.05 -10.53
C GLY A 133 -27.20 4.84 -9.03
N ASN A 134 -26.41 3.98 -8.38
CA ASN A 134 -26.55 3.62 -6.98
C ASN A 134 -25.61 4.44 -6.07
N ASP A 135 -25.95 4.54 -4.79
CA ASP A 135 -25.30 5.46 -3.86
C ASP A 135 -24.31 4.78 -2.91
N LYS A 136 -24.63 3.56 -2.46
CA LYS A 136 -23.89 2.91 -1.37
C LYS A 136 -22.64 2.19 -1.87
N ILE A 137 -21.59 2.21 -1.06
CA ILE A 137 -20.35 1.47 -1.29
C ILE A 137 -20.09 0.59 -0.07
N ILE A 138 -19.74 -0.68 -0.29
CA ILE A 138 -19.22 -1.55 0.77
C ILE A 138 -17.70 -1.47 0.75
N LYS A 139 -17.08 -1.32 1.91
CA LYS A 139 -15.64 -1.52 2.14
C LYS A 139 -15.43 -2.54 3.25
N PHE A 140 -14.19 -3.00 3.40
CA PHE A 140 -13.82 -3.94 4.45
C PHE A 140 -13.15 -3.25 5.64
N SER A 141 -13.44 -3.74 6.85
CA SER A 141 -12.74 -3.36 8.07
C SER A 141 -11.25 -3.70 7.96
N GLY A 142 -10.39 -2.83 8.52
CA GLY A 142 -8.93 -2.97 8.42
C GLY A 142 -8.30 -2.48 7.10
N CYS A 143 -9.06 -2.44 6.01
CA CYS A 143 -8.59 -1.86 4.74
C CYS A 143 -8.51 -0.32 4.78
N TYR A 144 -7.54 0.24 4.04
CA TYR A 144 -7.38 1.68 3.88
C TYR A 144 -7.25 2.07 2.42
N HIS A 145 -8.14 2.95 1.98
CA HIS A 145 -8.28 3.37 0.59
C HIS A 145 -8.06 4.90 0.41
N GLY A 146 -7.27 5.50 1.30
CA GLY A 146 -7.12 6.95 1.37
C GLY A 146 -8.05 7.61 2.39
N HIS A 147 -7.99 8.94 2.44
CA HIS A 147 -8.64 9.74 3.48
C HIS A 147 -9.80 10.61 2.95
N SER A 148 -10.46 10.21 1.86
CA SER A 148 -11.69 10.88 1.43
C SER A 148 -12.79 10.66 2.48
N ASP A 149 -13.59 11.68 2.78
CA ASP A 149 -14.59 11.67 3.85
C ASP A 149 -15.46 10.41 3.89
N ALA A 150 -15.96 9.95 2.74
CA ALA A 150 -16.79 8.75 2.64
C ALA A 150 -16.11 7.47 3.18
N LEU A 151 -14.80 7.39 3.13
CA LEU A 151 -14.04 6.21 3.54
C LEU A 151 -13.50 6.27 4.97
N LEU A 152 -13.68 7.41 5.65
CA LEU A 152 -13.28 7.62 7.04
C LEU A 152 -14.27 7.03 8.04
N VAL A 153 -14.99 5.96 7.67
CA VAL A 153 -15.76 5.09 8.58
C VAL A 153 -14.93 3.86 8.88
N ALA A 154 -14.62 3.61 10.16
CA ALA A 154 -13.85 2.44 10.61
C ALA A 154 -12.62 2.15 9.71
N ALA A 155 -11.83 3.20 9.42
CA ALA A 155 -10.64 3.09 8.59
C ALA A 155 -9.51 2.34 9.34
N GLY A 156 -8.59 1.72 8.58
CA GLY A 156 -7.52 0.83 9.07
C GLY A 156 -6.59 1.42 10.15
N SER A 157 -5.46 0.73 10.41
CA SER A 157 -4.65 0.85 11.63
C SER A 157 -4.31 2.26 12.15
N GLY A 158 -4.19 3.27 11.28
CA GLY A 158 -3.95 4.68 11.69
C GLY A 158 -5.17 5.40 12.31
N LEU A 159 -6.38 4.90 12.06
CA LEU A 159 -7.66 5.44 12.57
C LEU A 159 -8.35 4.47 13.54
N ALA A 160 -8.01 3.17 13.49
CA ALA A 160 -8.55 2.14 14.37
C ALA A 160 -8.19 2.31 15.86
N THR A 161 -7.21 3.14 16.20
CA THR A 161 -6.85 3.46 17.59
C THR A 161 -7.81 4.45 18.27
N LEU A 162 -8.81 4.99 17.55
CA LEU A 162 -9.77 5.97 18.06
C LEU A 162 -11.20 5.54 17.72
N SER A 163 -11.87 4.86 18.67
CA SER A 163 -13.25 4.38 18.60
C SER A 163 -14.30 5.51 18.60
N LEU A 164 -14.35 6.31 17.53
CA LEU A 164 -15.36 7.37 17.32
C LEU A 164 -15.90 7.32 15.89
N PRO A 165 -17.12 7.85 15.62
CA PRO A 165 -17.57 8.10 14.25
C PRO A 165 -16.47 8.85 13.51
N GLY A 166 -15.94 8.22 12.47
CA GLY A 166 -14.52 8.31 12.17
C GLY A 166 -14.07 9.69 11.71
N SER A 167 -12.99 10.15 12.35
CA SER A 167 -12.35 11.46 12.18
C SER A 167 -13.26 12.69 12.37
N LYS A 168 -12.90 13.55 13.33
CA LYS A 168 -13.53 14.88 13.46
C LYS A 168 -13.41 15.66 12.14
N GLY A 169 -14.47 16.41 11.80
CA GLY A 169 -14.56 17.18 10.57
C GLY A 169 -15.27 16.48 9.42
N VAL A 170 -15.57 15.17 9.54
CA VAL A 170 -16.36 14.42 8.57
C VAL A 170 -17.86 14.56 8.91
N PRO A 171 -18.70 15.14 8.02
CA PRO A 171 -20.14 15.21 8.25
C PRO A 171 -20.78 13.83 8.19
N GLU A 172 -21.81 13.58 8.99
CA GLU A 172 -22.56 12.32 8.98
C GLU A 172 -23.09 11.97 7.57
N GLY A 173 -23.57 12.98 6.84
CA GLY A 173 -24.04 12.82 5.47
C GLY A 173 -22.97 12.37 4.47
N ALA A 174 -21.67 12.55 4.77
CA ALA A 174 -20.58 12.08 3.93
C ALA A 174 -20.33 10.57 4.08
N VAL A 175 -20.69 10.01 5.23
CA VAL A 175 -20.39 8.62 5.61
C VAL A 175 -21.60 7.68 5.55
N LYS A 176 -22.84 8.21 5.53
CA LYS A 176 -24.09 7.42 5.51
C LYS A 176 -24.18 6.39 4.37
N ASN A 177 -23.48 6.64 3.26
CA ASN A 177 -23.49 5.78 2.06
C ASN A 177 -22.27 4.85 2.00
N THR A 178 -21.61 4.60 3.14
CA THR A 178 -20.49 3.67 3.24
C THR A 178 -20.77 2.60 4.28
N LEU A 179 -20.86 1.37 3.80
CA LEU A 179 -21.15 0.17 4.57
C LEU A 179 -19.85 -0.57 4.87
N ILE A 180 -19.76 -1.19 6.06
CA ILE A 180 -18.58 -1.94 6.50
C ILE A 180 -18.90 -3.43 6.53
N ALA A 181 -18.13 -4.21 5.77
CA ALA A 181 -18.11 -5.66 5.80
C ALA A 181 -16.80 -6.16 6.44
N ASN A 182 -16.72 -7.46 6.72
CA ASN A 182 -15.54 -8.10 7.30
C ASN A 182 -14.70 -8.74 6.19
N TYR A 183 -13.39 -8.45 6.18
CA TYR A 183 -12.48 -9.05 5.21
C TYR A 183 -12.47 -10.58 5.37
N ASN A 184 -12.55 -11.32 4.25
CA ASN A 184 -12.73 -12.78 4.22
C ASN A 184 -14.08 -13.35 4.69
N ASP A 185 -15.11 -12.50 4.83
CA ASP A 185 -16.46 -12.91 5.19
C ASP A 185 -17.47 -12.46 4.12
N LEU A 186 -17.79 -13.36 3.19
CA LEU A 186 -18.75 -13.08 2.12
C LEU A 186 -20.17 -12.90 2.64
N GLU A 187 -20.54 -13.58 3.73
CA GLU A 187 -21.88 -13.47 4.32
C GLU A 187 -22.11 -12.06 4.87
N SER A 188 -21.07 -11.42 5.43
CA SER A 188 -21.16 -10.01 5.84
C SER A 188 -21.45 -9.05 4.68
N VAL A 189 -21.02 -9.38 3.45
CA VAL A 189 -21.36 -8.62 2.24
C VAL A 189 -22.81 -8.90 1.84
N LYS A 190 -23.22 -10.17 1.82
CA LYS A 190 -24.59 -10.58 1.47
C LYS A 190 -25.63 -9.92 2.38
N ALA A 191 -25.36 -9.85 3.68
CA ALA A 191 -26.23 -9.21 4.67
C ALA A 191 -26.49 -7.72 4.37
N HIS A 192 -25.58 -7.01 3.69
CA HIS A 192 -25.82 -5.64 3.23
C HIS A 192 -26.76 -5.60 2.03
N PHE A 193 -26.59 -6.50 1.06
CA PHE A 193 -27.46 -6.63 -0.12
C PHE A 193 -28.87 -7.15 0.20
N GLU A 194 -29.08 -7.77 1.36
CA GLU A 194 -30.43 -8.09 1.86
C GLU A 194 -31.18 -6.85 2.36
N LYS A 195 -30.46 -5.82 2.80
CA LYS A 195 -31.01 -4.60 3.42
C LYS A 195 -31.04 -3.40 2.47
N HIS A 196 -30.27 -3.47 1.38
CA HIS A 196 -30.05 -2.35 0.46
C HIS A 196 -30.07 -2.86 -0.98
N ASP A 197 -30.83 -2.17 -1.83
CA ASP A 197 -30.92 -2.37 -3.27
C ASP A 197 -30.08 -1.35 -4.07
N ASP A 198 -29.55 -0.32 -3.41
CA ASP A 198 -28.84 0.82 -3.99
C ASP A 198 -27.32 0.78 -3.74
N ILE A 199 -26.71 -0.41 -3.79
CA ILE A 199 -25.26 -0.60 -3.67
C ILE A 199 -24.61 -0.51 -5.05
N ALA A 200 -23.72 0.47 -5.24
CA ALA A 200 -22.98 0.69 -6.49
C ALA A 200 -21.81 -0.27 -6.67
N GLY A 201 -21.18 -0.69 -5.57
CA GLY A 201 -20.03 -1.55 -5.65
C GLY A 201 -19.37 -1.82 -4.30
N VAL A 202 -18.38 -2.70 -4.36
CA VAL A 202 -17.56 -3.12 -3.22
C VAL A 202 -16.11 -2.79 -3.53
N ILE A 203 -15.44 -2.08 -2.61
CA ILE A 203 -14.00 -1.79 -2.70
C ILE A 203 -13.20 -2.67 -1.75
N ILE A 204 -12.09 -3.23 -2.26
CA ILE A 204 -11.23 -4.16 -1.52
C ILE A 204 -9.75 -4.01 -1.88
N GLU A 205 -8.85 -4.12 -0.90
CA GLU A 205 -7.44 -4.43 -1.17
C GLU A 205 -7.37 -5.94 -1.46
N PRO A 206 -6.94 -6.40 -2.65
CA PRO A 206 -6.99 -7.84 -2.99
C PRO A 206 -6.06 -8.67 -2.09
N ILE A 207 -5.03 -8.03 -1.54
CA ILE A 207 -4.25 -8.47 -0.39
C ILE A 207 -4.19 -7.26 0.52
N ALA A 208 -4.76 -7.36 1.72
CA ALA A 208 -4.70 -6.24 2.65
C ALA A 208 -3.25 -6.00 3.08
N GLY A 209 -2.83 -4.74 3.12
CA GLY A 209 -1.51 -4.35 3.61
C GLY A 209 -1.53 -3.31 4.73
N ASN A 210 -2.68 -2.65 4.97
CA ASN A 210 -2.86 -1.61 6.00
C ASN A 210 -3.37 -2.14 7.36
N MET A 211 -3.56 -3.45 7.45
CA MET A 211 -3.76 -4.22 8.69
C MET A 211 -2.66 -5.27 8.87
N GLY A 212 -1.47 -4.99 8.33
CA GLY A 212 -0.47 -6.00 8.01
C GLY A 212 -0.87 -6.80 6.77
N VAL A 213 -0.05 -7.77 6.38
CA VAL A 213 -0.31 -8.62 5.22
C VAL A 213 -1.39 -9.65 5.56
N VAL A 214 -2.58 -9.54 4.98
CA VAL A 214 -3.68 -10.49 5.16
C VAL A 214 -4.20 -10.96 3.80
N LEU A 215 -4.14 -12.28 3.57
CA LEU A 215 -4.48 -12.88 2.29
C LEU A 215 -5.96 -13.26 2.24
N PRO A 216 -6.60 -13.20 1.05
CA PRO A 216 -7.93 -13.76 0.87
C PRO A 216 -7.91 -15.27 1.16
N GLN A 217 -8.94 -15.78 1.82
CA GLN A 217 -9.10 -17.20 2.13
C GLN A 217 -9.89 -17.92 1.04
N GLY A 218 -9.51 -19.15 0.72
CA GLY A 218 -10.20 -19.99 -0.27
C GLY A 218 -10.46 -19.26 -1.59
N ASN A 219 -11.71 -19.24 -2.03
CA ASN A 219 -12.16 -18.54 -3.25
C ASN A 219 -12.80 -17.17 -2.96
N PHE A 220 -12.64 -16.61 -1.76
CA PHE A 220 -13.38 -15.41 -1.31
C PHE A 220 -13.49 -14.30 -2.36
N LEU A 221 -12.38 -13.90 -3.00
CA LEU A 221 -12.39 -12.82 -3.98
C LEU A 221 -13.13 -13.18 -5.28
N LYS A 222 -13.05 -14.45 -5.71
CA LYS A 222 -13.80 -14.97 -6.88
C LYS A 222 -15.28 -15.08 -6.59
N ASP A 223 -15.61 -15.58 -5.41
CA ASP A 223 -17.00 -15.74 -4.96
C ASP A 223 -17.64 -14.36 -4.75
N LEU A 224 -16.89 -13.39 -4.23
CA LEU A 224 -17.30 -11.98 -4.16
C LEU A 224 -17.59 -11.43 -5.56
N LYS A 225 -16.66 -11.57 -6.52
CA LYS A 225 -16.87 -11.08 -7.90
C LYS A 225 -18.15 -11.68 -8.50
N THR A 226 -18.29 -13.00 -8.43
CA THR A 226 -19.45 -13.73 -8.97
C THR A 226 -20.74 -13.25 -8.31
N TYR A 227 -20.73 -13.08 -6.99
CA TYR A 227 -21.90 -12.59 -6.26
C TYR A 227 -22.30 -11.18 -6.70
N LEU A 228 -21.34 -10.26 -6.86
CA LEU A 228 -21.62 -8.88 -7.26
C LEU A 228 -22.20 -8.77 -8.69
N GLU A 229 -21.81 -9.67 -9.58
CA GLU A 229 -22.42 -9.78 -10.92
C GLU A 229 -23.92 -10.08 -10.83
N THR A 230 -24.34 -10.96 -9.91
CA THR A 230 -25.77 -11.25 -9.69
C THR A 230 -26.55 -10.06 -9.11
N LYS A 231 -25.85 -9.04 -8.61
CA LYS A 231 -26.41 -7.84 -7.97
C LYS A 231 -26.27 -6.57 -8.80
N ASN A 232 -25.68 -6.65 -10.00
CA ASN A 232 -25.33 -5.48 -10.82
C ASN A 232 -24.48 -4.43 -10.07
N ALA A 233 -23.64 -4.89 -9.14
CA ALA A 233 -22.72 -4.05 -8.39
C ALA A 233 -21.29 -4.26 -8.89
N LEU A 234 -20.46 -3.21 -8.84
CA LEU A 234 -19.09 -3.30 -9.36
C LEU A 234 -18.10 -3.81 -8.31
N LEU A 235 -17.15 -4.64 -8.73
CA LEU A 235 -15.95 -4.93 -7.94
C LEU A 235 -14.88 -3.87 -8.21
N ILE A 236 -14.50 -3.14 -7.17
CA ILE A 236 -13.41 -2.15 -7.20
C ILE A 236 -12.22 -2.73 -6.45
N VAL A 237 -11.11 -2.95 -7.15
CA VAL A 237 -9.89 -3.50 -6.55
C VAL A 237 -8.87 -2.37 -6.35
N ASP A 238 -8.50 -2.13 -5.10
CA ASP A 238 -7.45 -1.20 -4.71
C ASP A 238 -6.07 -1.89 -4.78
N GLU A 239 -5.43 -1.76 -5.94
CA GLU A 239 -4.07 -2.23 -6.21
C GLU A 239 -3.04 -1.12 -6.05
N VAL A 240 -3.33 -0.07 -5.26
CA VAL A 240 -2.35 0.99 -4.97
C VAL A 240 -1.10 0.39 -4.31
N MET A 241 -1.24 -0.67 -3.49
CA MET A 241 -0.10 -1.38 -2.88
C MET A 241 0.40 -2.57 -3.69
N THR A 242 -0.52 -3.40 -4.18
CA THR A 242 -0.25 -4.72 -4.79
C THR A 242 0.01 -4.66 -6.30
N GLY A 243 -0.37 -3.57 -6.97
CA GLY A 243 -0.17 -3.39 -8.40
C GLY A 243 1.30 -3.44 -8.79
N PHE A 244 1.63 -4.25 -9.81
CA PHE A 244 2.99 -4.50 -10.30
C PHE A 244 3.97 -5.07 -9.26
N ARG A 245 3.47 -5.58 -8.13
CA ARG A 245 4.31 -5.97 -6.98
C ARG A 245 4.66 -7.45 -6.93
N SER A 246 3.64 -8.30 -7.05
CA SER A 246 3.77 -9.76 -6.99
C SER A 246 3.65 -10.41 -8.36
N LYS A 247 3.11 -9.68 -9.33
CA LYS A 247 3.05 -10.02 -10.74
C LYS A 247 2.92 -8.71 -11.54
N PHE A 248 3.20 -8.76 -12.84
CA PHE A 248 3.12 -7.56 -13.67
C PHE A 248 1.69 -7.03 -13.75
N GLY A 249 0.67 -7.89 -13.86
CA GLY A 249 -0.75 -7.52 -13.79
C GLY A 249 -1.34 -7.42 -12.38
N GLY A 250 -0.51 -7.16 -11.36
CA GLY A 250 -0.98 -7.01 -9.97
C GLY A 250 -1.36 -8.32 -9.29
N ALA A 251 -2.01 -8.21 -8.13
CA ALA A 251 -2.50 -9.36 -7.37
C ALA A 251 -3.65 -10.07 -8.10
N GLN A 252 -4.47 -9.33 -8.84
CA GLN A 252 -5.57 -9.85 -9.66
C GLN A 252 -5.14 -10.99 -10.59
N GLU A 253 -3.99 -10.85 -11.27
CA GLU A 253 -3.46 -11.88 -12.16
C GLU A 253 -3.15 -13.20 -11.42
N LEU A 254 -2.63 -13.13 -10.19
CA LEU A 254 -2.33 -14.32 -9.37
C LEU A 254 -3.58 -14.92 -8.73
N LEU A 255 -4.55 -14.08 -8.36
CA LEU A 255 -5.79 -14.51 -7.73
C LEU A 255 -6.83 -14.98 -8.76
N GLY A 256 -6.60 -14.73 -10.05
CA GLY A 256 -7.52 -15.12 -11.12
C GLY A 256 -8.87 -14.43 -11.00
N VAL A 257 -8.85 -13.12 -10.71
CA VAL A 257 -10.03 -12.25 -10.63
C VAL A 257 -9.79 -11.01 -11.47
N GLU A 258 -10.79 -10.63 -12.27
CA GLU A 258 -10.80 -9.38 -13.02
C GLU A 258 -11.74 -8.37 -12.32
N ALA A 259 -11.20 -7.22 -11.93
CA ALA A 259 -11.97 -6.13 -11.35
C ALA A 259 -12.78 -5.38 -12.42
N ASP A 260 -13.91 -4.80 -12.03
CA ASP A 260 -14.61 -3.84 -12.89
C ASP A 260 -13.91 -2.48 -12.91
N ILE A 261 -13.34 -2.06 -11.77
CA ILE A 261 -12.49 -0.87 -11.67
C ILE A 261 -11.23 -1.20 -10.85
N THR A 262 -10.06 -0.88 -11.38
CA THR A 262 -8.78 -1.02 -10.64
C THR A 262 -8.22 0.34 -10.28
N CYS A 263 -7.83 0.52 -9.00
CA CYS A 263 -7.07 1.67 -8.52
C CYS A 263 -5.59 1.32 -8.40
N LEU A 264 -4.71 2.23 -8.82
CA LEU A 264 -3.26 2.06 -8.85
C LEU A 264 -2.57 3.27 -8.24
N GLY A 265 -1.32 3.06 -7.81
CA GLY A 265 -0.45 4.11 -7.33
C GLY A 265 0.94 3.56 -7.07
N LYS A 266 1.69 4.24 -6.21
CA LYS A 266 3.01 3.82 -5.75
C LYS A 266 3.98 3.45 -6.89
N VAL A 267 4.07 2.17 -7.26
CA VAL A 267 5.00 1.64 -8.28
C VAL A 267 4.82 2.32 -9.63
N ILE A 268 3.59 2.65 -10.03
CA ILE A 268 3.33 3.30 -11.33
C ILE A 268 3.97 4.68 -11.46
N GLY A 269 4.27 5.34 -10.34
CA GLY A 269 4.94 6.64 -10.31
C GLY A 269 6.46 6.55 -10.24
N GLY A 270 7.03 5.34 -10.07
CA GLY A 270 8.48 5.16 -9.92
C GLY A 270 9.09 5.99 -8.79
N GLY A 271 8.31 6.26 -7.73
CA GLY A 271 8.70 7.11 -6.61
C GLY A 271 8.20 8.55 -6.63
N PHE A 272 7.52 8.98 -7.70
CA PHE A 272 6.84 10.28 -7.76
C PHE A 272 5.35 10.13 -7.42
N PRO A 273 4.69 11.21 -6.93
CA PRO A 273 3.25 11.20 -6.69
C PRO A 273 2.47 10.93 -7.98
N VAL A 274 1.89 9.73 -8.07
CA VAL A 274 1.00 9.29 -9.14
C VAL A 274 0.02 8.29 -8.55
N GLY A 275 -1.24 8.44 -8.89
CA GLY A 275 -2.25 7.39 -8.84
C GLY A 275 -2.87 7.18 -10.22
N ALA A 276 -3.68 6.14 -10.37
CA ALA A 276 -4.51 5.97 -11.55
C ALA A 276 -5.75 5.15 -11.20
N TYR A 277 -6.83 5.34 -11.95
CA TYR A 277 -7.96 4.42 -11.94
C TYR A 277 -8.32 4.07 -13.39
N GLY A 278 -8.72 2.83 -13.61
CA GLY A 278 -9.06 2.35 -14.94
C GLY A 278 -10.07 1.22 -14.89
N ALA A 279 -10.79 1.06 -16.00
CA ALA A 279 -11.90 0.13 -16.17
C ALA A 279 -12.15 -0.11 -17.67
N ARG A 280 -13.14 -0.94 -17.98
CA ARG A 280 -13.67 -1.13 -19.34
C ARG A 280 -14.25 0.17 -19.91
N ASN A 281 -14.33 0.25 -21.24
CA ASN A 281 -14.75 1.46 -21.94
C ASN A 281 -16.10 2.00 -21.49
N GLU A 282 -17.11 1.13 -21.37
CA GLU A 282 -18.48 1.52 -21.00
C GLU A 282 -18.57 2.16 -19.61
N ILE A 283 -17.68 1.78 -18.69
CA ILE A 283 -17.58 2.40 -17.36
C ILE A 283 -16.81 3.72 -17.48
N MET A 284 -15.64 3.71 -18.12
CA MET A 284 -14.76 4.89 -18.22
C MET A 284 -15.36 6.03 -19.06
N GLU A 285 -16.31 5.75 -19.94
CA GLU A 285 -17.04 6.75 -20.72
C GLU A 285 -17.95 7.65 -19.88
N MET A 286 -18.24 7.27 -18.64
CA MET A 286 -18.91 8.16 -17.69
C MET A 286 -18.02 9.35 -17.31
N VAL A 287 -16.70 9.25 -17.44
CA VAL A 287 -15.73 10.27 -16.98
C VAL A 287 -15.63 11.42 -17.98
N SER A 288 -15.68 12.66 -17.48
CA SER A 288 -15.40 13.87 -18.26
C SER A 288 -14.01 13.80 -18.93
N PRO A 289 -13.87 14.22 -20.20
CA PRO A 289 -14.84 14.99 -21.00
C PRO A 289 -15.86 14.16 -21.79
N LEU A 290 -15.84 12.83 -21.72
CA LEU A 290 -16.75 11.98 -22.49
C LEU A 290 -18.13 11.87 -21.83
N GLY A 291 -18.16 11.77 -20.50
CA GLY A 291 -19.39 11.67 -19.73
C GLY A 291 -19.52 12.72 -18.63
N ALA A 292 -20.60 12.60 -17.86
CA ALA A 292 -21.01 13.60 -16.86
C ALA A 292 -20.24 13.51 -15.52
N MET A 293 -19.54 12.42 -15.24
CA MET A 293 -18.76 12.27 -14.00
C MET A 293 -17.49 13.14 -14.07
N TYR A 294 -17.47 14.20 -13.27
CA TYR A 294 -16.35 15.13 -13.26
C TYR A 294 -15.14 14.57 -12.49
N GLN A 295 -13.97 14.65 -13.12
CA GLN A 295 -12.67 14.45 -12.49
C GLN A 295 -11.64 15.31 -13.23
N ALA A 296 -10.85 16.08 -12.49
CA ALA A 296 -9.74 16.86 -13.00
C ALA A 296 -8.58 16.88 -11.99
N GLY A 297 -7.37 17.18 -12.47
CA GLY A 297 -6.19 17.37 -11.62
C GLY A 297 -5.11 18.13 -12.37
N THR A 298 -4.70 19.29 -11.85
CA THR A 298 -3.79 20.23 -12.53
C THR A 298 -2.42 19.62 -12.85
N LEU A 299 -1.94 18.72 -11.99
CA LEU A 299 -0.62 18.08 -12.11
C LEU A 299 -0.69 16.61 -12.55
N SER A 300 -1.89 16.12 -12.84
CA SER A 300 -2.10 14.77 -13.34
C SER A 300 -1.34 14.58 -14.66
N GLY A 301 -0.70 13.43 -14.81
CA GLY A 301 0.07 13.13 -16.03
C GLY A 301 1.39 13.91 -16.16
N ASN A 302 1.91 14.51 -15.07
CA ASN A 302 3.13 15.34 -15.18
C ASN A 302 4.33 14.59 -15.81
N PRO A 303 5.12 15.25 -16.68
CA PRO A 303 6.20 14.63 -17.46
C PRO A 303 7.23 13.85 -16.65
N ILE A 304 7.56 14.32 -15.45
CA ILE A 304 8.59 13.72 -14.59
C ILE A 304 8.10 12.37 -14.06
N ALA A 305 6.90 12.35 -13.50
CA ALA A 305 6.33 11.14 -12.93
C ALA A 305 6.00 10.10 -14.01
N MET A 306 5.50 10.54 -15.17
CA MET A 306 5.29 9.64 -16.32
C MET A 306 6.60 9.00 -16.79
N ALA A 307 7.69 9.76 -16.88
CA ALA A 307 9.00 9.23 -17.27
C ALA A 307 9.55 8.22 -16.25
N ALA A 308 9.40 8.51 -14.94
CA ALA A 308 9.79 7.60 -13.87
C ALA A 308 8.96 6.31 -13.87
N GLY A 309 7.64 6.42 -14.03
CA GLY A 309 6.72 5.30 -14.14
C GLY A 309 7.06 4.39 -15.31
N ILE A 310 7.17 4.95 -16.52
CA ILE A 310 7.54 4.19 -17.74
C ILE A 310 8.85 3.45 -17.53
N ALA A 311 9.89 4.12 -17.00
CA ALA A 311 11.19 3.50 -16.78
C ALA A 311 11.11 2.37 -15.74
N THR A 312 10.33 2.56 -14.67
CA THR A 312 10.13 1.55 -13.62
C THR A 312 9.42 0.33 -14.17
N LEU A 313 8.27 0.50 -14.84
CA LEU A 313 7.50 -0.62 -15.39
C LEU A 313 8.25 -1.33 -16.53
N THR A 314 9.01 -0.60 -17.34
CA THR A 314 9.86 -1.22 -18.39
C THR A 314 10.92 -2.13 -17.77
N GLU A 315 11.60 -1.67 -16.71
CA GLU A 315 12.63 -2.46 -16.05
C GLU A 315 12.01 -3.63 -15.26
N LEU A 316 10.83 -3.46 -14.64
CA LEU A 316 10.11 -4.57 -14.01
C LEU A 316 9.73 -5.66 -15.02
N LYS A 317 9.18 -5.27 -16.18
CA LYS A 317 8.84 -6.23 -17.24
C LYS A 317 10.07 -6.98 -17.73
N LYS A 318 11.21 -6.29 -17.83
CA LYS A 318 12.49 -6.88 -18.24
C LYS A 318 13.09 -7.81 -17.18
N GLN A 319 13.12 -7.38 -15.92
CA GLN A 319 13.73 -8.14 -14.82
C GLN A 319 12.85 -9.32 -14.39
N ASN A 320 11.53 -9.17 -14.49
CA ASN A 320 10.54 -10.13 -14.02
C ASN A 320 10.86 -10.70 -12.62
N PRO A 321 11.03 -9.85 -11.59
CA PRO A 321 11.62 -10.26 -10.30
C PRO A 321 10.67 -11.09 -9.42
N TYR A 322 9.45 -11.37 -9.87
CA TYR A 322 8.35 -11.84 -9.02
C TYR A 322 8.58 -13.20 -8.38
N GLN A 323 9.10 -14.18 -9.14
CA GLN A 323 9.46 -15.47 -8.58
C GLN A 323 10.55 -15.29 -7.50
N LYS A 324 11.53 -14.43 -7.77
CA LYS A 324 12.59 -14.17 -6.81
C LYS A 324 12.08 -13.52 -5.54
N PHE A 325 11.07 -12.64 -5.64
CA PHE A 325 10.41 -12.08 -4.47
C PHE A 325 9.77 -13.16 -3.60
N ASP A 326 9.05 -14.11 -4.20
CA ASP A 326 8.42 -15.18 -3.43
C ASP A 326 9.45 -16.08 -2.72
N GLU A 327 10.54 -16.44 -3.41
CA GLU A 327 11.66 -17.18 -2.81
C GLU A 327 12.29 -16.45 -1.62
N VAL A 328 12.55 -15.14 -1.76
CA VAL A 328 13.15 -14.32 -0.70
C VAL A 328 12.16 -14.14 0.45
N ALA A 329 10.88 -13.96 0.16
CA ALA A 329 9.85 -13.83 1.18
C ALA A 329 9.66 -15.13 1.97
N ALA A 330 9.67 -16.28 1.30
CA ALA A 330 9.61 -17.59 1.95
C ALA A 330 10.83 -17.83 2.86
N ARG A 331 12.02 -17.44 2.42
CA ARG A 331 13.24 -17.50 3.24
C ARG A 331 13.14 -16.63 4.50
N LEU A 332 12.71 -15.38 4.35
CA LEU A 332 12.53 -14.48 5.50
C LEU A 332 11.43 -14.94 6.44
N GLU A 333 10.33 -15.48 5.91
CA GLU A 333 9.26 -16.12 6.70
C GLU A 333 9.82 -17.26 7.56
N GLN A 334 10.58 -18.17 6.94
CA GLN A 334 11.20 -19.29 7.65
C GLN A 334 12.12 -18.79 8.76
N VAL A 335 12.98 -17.82 8.47
CA VAL A 335 13.90 -17.25 9.47
C VAL A 335 13.13 -16.59 10.62
N LEU A 336 12.09 -15.80 10.32
CA LEU A 336 11.26 -15.19 11.37
C LEU A 336 10.67 -16.27 12.29
N LYS A 337 10.07 -17.32 11.72
CA LYS A 337 9.47 -18.43 12.47
C LYS A 337 10.52 -19.19 13.30
N GLU A 338 11.66 -19.52 12.71
CA GLU A 338 12.74 -20.23 13.39
C GLU A 338 13.31 -19.43 14.56
N LYS A 339 13.59 -18.13 14.37
CA LYS A 339 14.14 -17.28 15.43
C LYS A 339 13.11 -17.00 16.52
N ALA A 340 11.85 -16.78 16.15
CA ALA A 340 10.78 -16.62 17.13
C ALA A 340 10.64 -17.89 17.99
N ASN A 341 10.62 -19.08 17.37
CA ASN A 341 10.57 -20.36 18.09
C ASN A 341 11.79 -20.58 18.99
N LYS A 342 13.01 -20.29 18.50
CA LYS A 342 14.25 -20.37 19.28
C LYS A 342 14.17 -19.56 20.59
N HIS A 343 13.54 -18.40 20.56
CA HIS A 343 13.41 -17.49 21.69
C HIS A 343 12.06 -17.61 22.43
N GLY A 344 11.18 -18.53 22.04
CA GLY A 344 9.86 -18.71 22.68
C GLY A 344 8.91 -17.52 22.45
N VAL A 345 9.02 -16.83 21.31
CA VAL A 345 8.13 -15.73 20.92
C VAL A 345 7.07 -16.26 19.95
N ASP A 346 5.81 -16.08 20.29
CA ASP A 346 4.71 -16.43 19.38
C ASP A 346 4.57 -15.39 18.26
N ILE A 347 4.64 -15.87 17.03
CA ILE A 347 4.33 -15.07 15.85
C ILE A 347 3.53 -15.88 14.82
N VAL A 348 2.74 -15.16 14.02
CA VAL A 348 2.20 -15.61 12.74
C VAL A 348 2.86 -14.79 11.65
N VAL A 349 3.32 -15.42 10.56
CA VAL A 349 3.93 -14.68 9.43
C VAL A 349 3.11 -14.93 8.19
N ASN A 350 2.58 -13.85 7.61
CA ASN A 350 1.92 -13.87 6.32
C ASN A 350 2.84 -13.26 5.26
N ARG A 351 2.74 -13.76 4.03
CA ARG A 351 3.46 -13.23 2.87
C ARG A 351 2.64 -13.32 1.59
N PHE A 352 2.90 -12.41 0.66
CA PHE A 352 2.37 -12.45 -0.70
C PHE A 352 3.36 -11.79 -1.66
N GLY A 353 4.05 -12.59 -2.48
CA GLY A 353 5.11 -12.10 -3.36
C GLY A 353 6.18 -11.33 -2.59
N SER A 354 6.28 -10.01 -2.79
CA SER A 354 7.25 -9.16 -2.08
C SER A 354 6.74 -8.51 -0.79
N MET A 355 5.53 -8.86 -0.33
CA MET A 355 4.95 -8.35 0.91
C MET A 355 5.11 -9.40 2.02
N ILE A 356 5.54 -8.97 3.21
CA ILE A 356 5.71 -9.86 4.38
C ILE A 356 5.24 -9.13 5.63
N ASN A 357 4.63 -9.83 6.58
CA ASN A 357 4.32 -9.28 7.89
C ASN A 357 4.38 -10.34 9.00
N PRO A 358 5.28 -10.22 10.00
CA PRO A 358 5.17 -10.97 11.23
C PRO A 358 4.21 -10.27 12.21
N PHE A 359 3.15 -10.97 12.58
CA PHE A 359 2.20 -10.61 13.63
C PHE A 359 2.66 -11.23 14.95
N PHE A 360 2.84 -10.42 15.99
CA PHE A 360 3.21 -10.90 17.33
C PHE A 360 1.98 -11.46 18.07
N THR A 361 1.45 -12.56 17.56
CA THR A 361 0.25 -13.24 18.07
C THR A 361 0.36 -14.75 17.88
N LYS A 362 -0.59 -15.49 18.47
CA LYS A 362 -0.79 -16.93 18.25
C LYS A 362 -1.89 -17.17 17.22
N GLY A 363 -1.95 -18.39 16.67
CA GLY A 363 -3.07 -18.83 15.83
C GLY A 363 -2.89 -18.46 14.37
N VAL A 364 -3.88 -17.78 13.80
CA VAL A 364 -3.93 -17.36 12.40
C VAL A 364 -4.27 -15.87 12.31
N VAL A 365 -3.91 -15.25 11.19
CA VAL A 365 -4.29 -13.87 10.89
C VAL A 365 -4.84 -13.83 9.47
N THR A 366 -6.16 -13.88 9.38
CA THR A 366 -6.98 -13.97 8.17
C THR A 366 -7.95 -12.79 8.04
N ASN A 367 -8.12 -12.00 9.10
CA ASN A 367 -8.99 -10.81 9.09
C ASN A 367 -8.44 -9.73 10.03
N PHE A 368 -9.17 -8.61 10.11
CA PHE A 368 -8.75 -7.47 10.93
C PHE A 368 -8.80 -7.73 12.43
N GLU A 369 -9.83 -8.44 12.91
CA GLU A 369 -9.99 -8.76 14.33
C GLU A 369 -8.82 -9.60 14.84
N GLU A 370 -8.43 -10.63 14.09
CA GLU A 370 -7.26 -11.46 14.39
C GLU A 370 -5.95 -10.66 14.34
N ALA A 371 -5.79 -9.76 13.36
CA ALA A 371 -4.62 -8.90 13.30
C ALA A 371 -4.49 -8.03 14.55
N GLN A 372 -5.60 -7.48 15.05
CA GLN A 372 -5.66 -6.62 16.24
C GLN A 372 -5.25 -7.33 17.54
N GLN A 373 -5.23 -8.68 17.58
CA GLN A 373 -4.75 -9.44 18.73
C GLN A 373 -3.22 -9.41 18.89
N SER A 374 -2.48 -8.83 17.92
CA SER A 374 -1.03 -8.73 17.96
C SER A 374 -0.50 -7.86 19.11
N ASP A 375 0.54 -8.34 19.77
CA ASP A 375 1.26 -7.59 20.80
C ASP A 375 2.14 -6.49 20.18
N THR A 376 1.54 -5.29 20.09
CA THR A 376 2.18 -4.10 19.54
C THR A 376 3.39 -3.61 20.37
N LYS A 377 3.50 -3.96 21.65
CA LYS A 377 4.64 -3.61 22.50
C LYS A 377 5.85 -4.50 22.19
N LYS A 378 5.63 -5.79 21.94
CA LYS A 378 6.66 -6.70 21.43
C LYS A 378 7.14 -6.25 20.05
N PHE A 379 6.21 -5.92 19.15
CA PHE A 379 6.56 -5.34 17.85
C PHE A 379 7.43 -4.08 17.97
N ALA A 380 7.06 -3.13 18.84
CA ALA A 380 7.86 -1.91 19.05
C ALA A 380 9.28 -2.21 19.53
N THR A 381 9.46 -3.21 20.39
CA THR A 381 10.78 -3.65 20.87
C THR A 381 11.58 -4.31 19.75
N PHE A 382 10.94 -5.20 18.97
CA PHE A 382 11.51 -5.82 17.79
C PHE A 382 11.95 -4.79 16.74
N PHE A 383 11.09 -3.81 16.43
CA PHE A 383 11.37 -2.69 15.52
C PHE A 383 12.64 -1.95 15.93
N TRP A 384 12.74 -1.49 17.18
CA TRP A 384 13.91 -0.74 17.63
C TRP A 384 15.18 -1.58 17.69
N ALA A 385 15.08 -2.88 17.99
CA ALA A 385 16.20 -3.79 17.94
C ALA A 385 16.72 -3.97 16.50
N LEU A 386 15.82 -4.08 15.51
CA LEU A 386 16.19 -4.12 14.10
C LEU A 386 16.83 -2.81 13.62
N VAL A 387 16.26 -1.66 14.00
CA VAL A 387 16.84 -0.33 13.70
C VAL A 387 18.26 -0.26 14.22
N LYS A 388 18.51 -0.63 15.48
CA LYS A 388 19.85 -0.64 16.08
C LYS A 388 20.84 -1.58 15.37
N ASN A 389 20.34 -2.59 14.67
CA ASN A 389 21.11 -3.53 13.86
C ASN A 389 21.12 -3.18 12.35
N GLY A 390 20.63 -2.00 11.98
CA GLY A 390 20.72 -1.46 10.63
C GLY A 390 19.72 -2.07 9.64
N ILE A 391 18.53 -2.44 10.12
CA ILE A 391 17.35 -2.81 9.32
C ILE A 391 16.23 -1.83 9.64
N PHE A 392 15.60 -1.25 8.63
CA PHE A 392 14.50 -0.30 8.78
C PHE A 392 13.21 -0.90 8.25
N LEU A 393 12.25 -1.10 9.15
CA LEU A 393 10.91 -1.61 8.86
C LEU A 393 9.88 -0.48 8.87
N PRO A 394 8.66 -0.74 8.38
CA PRO A 394 7.53 0.15 8.67
C PRO A 394 7.34 0.28 10.20
N PRO A 395 7.20 1.50 10.73
CA PRO A 395 7.09 1.73 12.17
C PRO A 395 5.66 1.45 12.69
N SER A 396 5.09 0.29 12.33
CA SER A 396 3.76 -0.18 12.74
C SER A 396 3.63 -1.69 12.55
N GLN A 397 3.01 -2.39 13.50
CA GLN A 397 2.66 -3.82 13.40
C GLN A 397 1.73 -4.11 12.20
N PHE A 398 0.97 -3.09 11.79
CA PHE A 398 -0.10 -3.21 10.82
C PHE A 398 0.29 -2.68 9.43
N GLU A 399 1.59 -2.64 9.13
CA GLU A 399 2.10 -2.18 7.84
C GLU A 399 3.00 -3.24 7.22
N ALA A 400 2.66 -3.64 5.99
CA ALA A 400 3.43 -4.62 5.22
C ALA A 400 4.90 -4.20 5.02
N TRP A 401 5.82 -5.15 5.19
CA TRP A 401 7.19 -5.00 4.76
C TRP A 401 7.28 -5.23 3.26
N PHE A 402 8.18 -4.51 2.59
CA PHE A 402 8.35 -4.62 1.14
C PHE A 402 9.76 -5.06 0.76
N LEU A 403 9.85 -5.99 -0.19
CA LEU A 403 11.10 -6.36 -0.84
C LEU A 403 11.33 -5.53 -2.12
N SER A 404 12.60 -5.29 -2.45
CA SER A 404 13.03 -4.69 -3.72
C SER A 404 13.92 -5.65 -4.51
N SER A 405 13.90 -5.54 -5.84
CA SER A 405 14.74 -6.39 -6.72
C SER A 405 16.24 -6.11 -6.56
N ALA A 406 16.60 -5.08 -5.81
CA ALA A 406 17.98 -4.74 -5.49
C ALA A 406 18.54 -5.52 -4.28
N LEU A 407 17.72 -6.26 -3.52
CA LEU A 407 18.16 -7.04 -2.36
C LEU A 407 19.23 -8.05 -2.76
N SER A 408 20.38 -7.95 -2.10
CA SER A 408 21.50 -8.86 -2.29
C SER A 408 21.52 -9.96 -1.22
N GLU A 409 22.24 -11.06 -1.49
CA GLU A 409 22.47 -12.12 -0.50
C GLU A 409 23.06 -11.58 0.81
N LYS A 410 23.98 -10.60 0.71
CA LYS A 410 24.57 -9.93 1.87
C LYS A 410 23.54 -9.14 2.68
N ASP A 411 22.57 -8.51 2.01
CA ASP A 411 21.49 -7.81 2.69
C ASP A 411 20.59 -8.80 3.44
N LEU A 412 20.31 -9.96 2.83
CA LEU A 412 19.52 -11.03 3.46
C LEU A 412 20.23 -11.57 4.70
N GLN A 413 21.50 -11.98 4.60
CA GLN A 413 22.27 -12.49 5.75
C GLN A 413 22.33 -11.48 6.90
N LYS A 414 22.49 -10.18 6.60
CA LYS A 414 22.45 -9.13 7.62
C LYS A 414 21.07 -9.03 8.27
N THR A 415 20.01 -9.11 7.47
CA THR A 415 18.62 -9.06 7.94
C THR A 415 18.30 -10.25 8.84
N GLU A 416 18.71 -11.47 8.47
CA GLU A 416 18.50 -12.69 9.25
C GLU A 416 19.18 -12.64 10.62
N LYS A 417 20.44 -12.17 10.65
CA LYS A 417 21.16 -11.97 11.91
C LYS A 417 20.47 -10.92 12.79
N ALA A 418 20.00 -9.84 12.19
CA ALA A 418 19.29 -8.79 12.93
C ALA A 418 17.94 -9.27 13.48
N ILE A 419 17.23 -10.14 12.75
CA ILE A 419 15.99 -10.77 13.21
C ILE A 419 16.24 -11.62 14.46
N ASP A 420 17.30 -12.44 14.50
CA ASP A 420 17.64 -13.24 15.69
C ASP A 420 17.88 -12.37 16.92
N LEU A 421 18.70 -11.31 16.78
CA LEU A 421 18.97 -10.35 17.85
C LEU A 421 17.72 -9.58 18.29
N ALA A 422 16.82 -9.29 17.36
CA ALA A 422 15.57 -8.59 17.66
C ALA A 422 14.57 -9.47 18.40
N MET A 423 14.49 -10.76 18.07
CA MET A 423 13.66 -11.73 18.81
C MET A 423 14.19 -11.93 20.23
N GLU A 424 15.51 -12.01 20.41
CA GLU A 424 16.14 -12.07 21.75
C GLU A 424 15.77 -10.82 22.59
N ALA A 425 15.82 -9.64 21.99
CA ALA A 425 15.48 -8.39 22.68
C ALA A 425 14.00 -8.32 23.11
N VAL A 426 13.09 -8.97 22.39
CA VAL A 426 11.67 -9.06 22.75
C VAL A 426 11.49 -9.83 24.07
N VAL A 427 12.24 -10.91 24.27
CA VAL A 427 12.19 -11.72 25.50
C VAL A 427 12.83 -10.98 26.67
N ASN A 428 14.02 -10.41 26.47
CA ASN A 428 14.79 -9.76 27.54
C ASN A 428 14.11 -8.52 28.16
N LYS A 429 13.12 -7.94 27.48
CA LYS A 429 12.32 -6.80 27.98
C LYS A 429 10.95 -7.23 28.52
N SER A 430 10.57 -8.49 28.32
CA SER A 430 9.33 -9.07 28.84
C SER A 430 9.51 -9.70 30.24
N ASN A 431 10.76 -9.89 30.67
CA ASN A 431 11.19 -10.13 32.04
C ASN A 431 11.56 -8.81 32.71
#